data_AF-A0A7R9IUH0-F1
#
_entry.id   AF-A0A7R9IUH0-F1
#
_cell.length_a   1.000
_cell.length_b   1.000
_cell.length_c   1.000
_cell.angle_alpha   90.00
_cell.angle_beta   90.00
_cell.angle_gamma   90.00
#
_symmetry.space_group_name_H-M   'P 1'
#
loop_
_entity.id
_entity.type
_entity.pdbx_description
1 polymer ?
#
loop_
_entity_poly.entity_id
_entity_poly.type
_entity_poly.pdbx_seq_one_letter_code
_entity_poly.pdbx_strand_id
1 'polypeptide(L)'
;MPAPHHPSSLANTCITASNIQIPYAPFWSHVTEAWGLRQNPNLLFLFYEDLVKNIPSTIREVAQFLNKPVTEEQVTQLAAHLHIDTFRNNPSFNNTALRELEMMRPGEQGFIRKGETFK
;
A
#
# COMPACT_ATOMS: atom_id res chain seq x y z
N MET A 1 -34.15 15.36 13.59
CA MET A 1 -32.74 15.07 13.94
C MET A 1 -31.90 15.39 12.71
N PRO A 2 -30.92 16.30 12.76
CA PRO A 2 -30.05 16.54 11.61
C PRO A 2 -28.95 15.46 11.54
N ALA A 3 -28.64 15.02 10.32
CA ALA A 3 -27.63 14.01 10.01
C ALA A 3 -26.21 14.47 10.40
N PRO A 4 -25.29 13.54 10.72
CA PRO A 4 -23.93 13.91 11.10
C PRO A 4 -23.18 14.49 9.90
N HIS A 5 -22.53 15.63 10.15
CA HIS A 5 -21.71 16.37 9.21
C HIS A 5 -20.60 15.49 8.61
N HIS A 6 -20.70 15.22 7.31
CA HIS A 6 -19.67 14.57 6.52
C HIS A 6 -18.59 15.62 6.18
N PRO A 7 -17.31 15.44 6.53
CA PRO A 7 -16.28 16.37 6.08
C PRO A 7 -15.96 16.07 4.61
N SER A 8 -16.62 16.80 3.72
CA SER A 8 -16.48 16.77 2.27
C SER A 8 -15.47 17.82 1.80
N SER A 9 -14.17 17.55 1.97
CA SER A 9 -13.11 18.23 1.19
C SER A 9 -11.77 17.54 1.36
N LEU A 10 -11.14 17.17 0.24
CA LEU A 10 -9.76 16.66 0.20
C LEU A 10 -8.76 17.68 0.79
N ALA A 11 -9.05 18.98 0.71
CA ALA A 11 -8.21 20.03 1.27
C ALA A 11 -8.23 20.02 2.81
N ASN A 12 -9.34 19.60 3.43
CA ASN A 12 -9.40 19.47 4.88
C ASN A 12 -8.57 18.27 5.38
N THR A 13 -8.38 17.22 4.59
CA THR A 13 -7.54 16.05 4.95
C THR A 13 -6.04 16.38 4.97
N CYS A 14 -5.56 17.23 4.04
CA CYS A 14 -4.15 17.60 3.96
C CYS A 14 -3.72 18.58 5.08
N ILE A 15 -4.57 19.57 5.40
CA ILE A 15 -4.33 20.53 6.49
C ILE A 15 -4.45 19.85 7.86
N THR A 16 -5.17 18.74 7.95
CA THR A 16 -5.38 18.01 9.20
C THR A 16 -4.35 16.91 9.48
N ALA A 17 -3.53 16.49 8.51
CA ALA A 17 -2.46 15.50 8.73
C ALA A 17 -1.34 15.99 9.68
N SER A 18 -1.23 17.30 9.91
CA SER A 18 -0.30 17.89 10.87
C SER A 18 -0.82 17.95 12.32
N ASN A 19 -2.13 17.77 12.57
CA ASN A 19 -2.73 17.89 13.90
C ASN A 19 -3.90 16.92 14.21
N ILE A 20 -4.19 15.91 13.37
CA ILE A 20 -5.14 14.83 13.70
C ILE A 20 -4.38 13.62 14.28
N GLN A 21 -4.85 13.15 15.44
CA GLN A 21 -4.58 11.82 15.96
C GLN A 21 -5.27 10.77 15.08
N ILE A 22 -4.60 10.36 14.00
CA ILE A 22 -4.91 9.12 13.28
C ILE A 22 -4.01 8.00 13.80
N PRO A 23 -4.45 6.72 13.75
CA PRO A 23 -3.59 5.60 14.12
C PRO A 23 -2.23 5.68 13.41
N TYR A 24 -1.16 5.48 14.17
CA TYR A 24 0.24 5.47 13.70
C TYR A 24 0.80 6.81 13.18
N ALA A 25 0.15 7.95 13.48
CA ALA A 25 0.74 9.28 13.33
C ALA A 25 1.75 9.61 14.45
N PRO A 26 2.69 10.55 14.25
CA PRO A 26 2.90 11.38 13.05
C PRO A 26 3.57 10.63 11.89
N PHE A 27 3.07 10.84 10.66
CA PHE A 27 3.57 10.17 9.45
C PHE A 27 5.07 10.37 9.24
N TRP A 28 5.54 11.61 9.31
CA TRP A 28 6.95 11.92 9.06
C TRP A 28 7.88 11.30 10.09
N SER A 29 7.50 11.28 11.37
CA SER A 29 8.26 10.60 12.42
C SER A 29 8.44 9.13 12.08
N HIS A 30 7.35 8.42 11.77
CA HIS A 30 7.38 7.00 11.39
C HIS A 30 8.30 6.74 10.18
N VAL A 31 8.22 7.56 9.13
CA VAL A 31 9.07 7.42 7.93
C VAL A 31 10.54 7.72 8.24
N THR A 32 10.82 8.80 9.00
CA THR A 32 12.20 9.22 9.30
C THR A 32 12.94 8.21 10.19
N GLU A 33 12.25 7.55 11.10
CA GLU A 33 12.83 6.48 11.93
C GLU A 33 13.34 5.32 11.07
N ALA A 34 12.50 4.79 10.18
CA ALA A 34 12.91 3.72 9.26
C ALA A 34 13.99 4.19 8.27
N TRP A 35 13.90 5.44 7.78
CA TRP A 35 14.90 6.02 6.87
C TRP A 35 16.29 6.16 7.51
N GLY A 36 16.35 6.47 8.81
CA GLY A 36 17.59 6.52 9.58
C GLY A 36 18.30 5.17 9.65
N LEU A 37 17.54 4.08 9.56
CA LEU A 37 18.03 2.70 9.61
C LEU A 37 18.23 2.06 8.23
N ARG A 38 18.06 2.80 7.12
CA ARG A 38 18.10 2.24 5.75
C ARG A 38 19.41 1.57 5.34
N GLN A 39 20.50 1.79 6.09
CA GLN A 39 21.79 1.14 5.86
C GLN A 39 21.95 -0.17 6.65
N ASN A 40 20.95 -0.54 7.47
CA ASN A 40 20.94 -1.80 8.20
C ASN A 40 20.78 -2.96 7.22
N PRO A 41 21.67 -3.97 7.23
CA PRO A 41 21.58 -5.11 6.32
C PRO A 41 20.29 -5.94 6.47
N ASN A 42 19.57 -5.78 7.58
CA ASN A 42 18.31 -6.47 7.86
C ASN A 42 17.07 -5.57 7.66
N LEU A 43 17.21 -4.41 7.00
CA LEU A 43 16.09 -3.53 6.66
C LEU A 43 16.17 -3.14 5.18
N LEU A 44 15.14 -3.50 4.42
CA LEU A 44 14.94 -3.03 3.05
C LEU A 44 13.89 -1.93 3.04
N PHE A 45 14.29 -0.72 2.64
CA PHE A 45 13.40 0.43 2.52
C PHE A 45 12.98 0.60 1.06
N LEU A 46 11.68 0.49 0.77
CA LEU A 46 11.13 0.60 -0.59
C LEU A 46 10.12 1.74 -0.68
N PHE A 47 10.02 2.34 -1.87
CA PHE A 47 8.98 3.29 -2.20
C PHE A 47 7.87 2.61 -3.01
N TYR A 48 6.63 3.00 -2.73
CA TYR A 48 5.47 2.48 -3.47
C TYR A 48 5.54 2.89 -4.96
N GLU A 49 6.11 4.07 -5.25
CA GLU A 49 6.30 4.59 -6.59
C GLU A 49 7.20 3.70 -7.44
N ASP A 50 8.29 3.19 -6.87
CA ASP A 50 9.20 2.28 -7.55
C ASP A 50 8.54 0.92 -7.81
N LEU A 51 7.73 0.44 -6.87
CA LEU A 51 6.93 -0.78 -7.03
C LEU A 51 5.98 -0.64 -8.23
N VAL A 52 5.16 0.42 -8.28
CA VAL A 52 4.19 0.62 -9.37
C VAL A 52 4.90 0.86 -10.71
N LYS A 53 6.03 1.55 -10.71
CA LYS A 53 6.81 1.84 -11.92
C LYS A 53 7.46 0.59 -12.50
N ASN A 54 8.00 -0.30 -11.67
CA ASN A 54 8.69 -1.51 -12.13
C ASN A 54 8.63 -2.64 -11.08
N ILE A 55 7.52 -3.38 -11.09
CA ILE A 55 7.31 -4.56 -10.23
C ILE A 55 8.43 -5.60 -10.41
N PRO A 56 8.83 -6.01 -11.64
CA PRO A 56 9.92 -6.98 -11.81
C PRO A 56 11.23 -6.57 -11.15
N SER A 57 11.62 -5.29 -11.22
CA SER A 57 12.84 -4.79 -10.57
C SER A 57 12.73 -4.91 -9.06
N THR A 58 11.60 -4.47 -8.50
CA THR A 58 11.35 -4.53 -7.05
C THR A 58 11.33 -5.98 -6.54
N ILE A 59 10.76 -6.92 -7.30
CA ILE A 59 10.80 -8.35 -6.96
C ILE A 59 12.25 -8.85 -6.84
N ARG A 60 13.11 -8.49 -7.79
CA ARG A 60 14.53 -8.91 -7.76
C ARG A 60 15.27 -8.30 -6.57
N GLU A 61 14.99 -7.04 -6.25
CA GLU A 61 15.56 -6.36 -5.07
C GLU A 61 15.15 -7.04 -3.76
N VAL A 62 13.85 -7.34 -3.59
CA VAL A 62 13.34 -8.08 -2.41
C VAL A 62 13.94 -9.49 -2.35
N ALA A 63 14.02 -10.20 -3.49
CA ALA A 63 14.61 -11.53 -3.55
C ALA A 63 16.09 -11.52 -3.16
N GLN A 64 16.85 -10.54 -3.65
CA GLN A 64 18.26 -10.34 -3.30
C GLN A 64 18.41 -10.05 -1.80
N PHE A 65 17.61 -9.15 -1.24
CA PHE A 65 17.61 -8.83 0.19
C PHE A 65 17.34 -10.07 1.06
N LEU A 66 16.39 -10.92 0.65
CA LEU A 66 16.05 -12.17 1.34
C LEU A 66 17.00 -13.33 1.03
N ASN A 67 18.06 -13.12 0.23
CA ASN A 67 18.97 -14.16 -0.26
C ASN A 67 18.24 -15.33 -0.93
N LYS A 68 17.23 -15.02 -1.74
CA LYS A 68 16.45 -16.00 -2.51
C LYS A 68 16.79 -15.89 -4.00
N PRO A 69 17.41 -16.92 -4.61
CA PRO A 69 17.57 -16.93 -6.05
C PRO A 69 16.20 -17.05 -6.71
N VAL A 70 15.96 -16.22 -7.74
CA VAL A 70 14.74 -16.23 -8.54
C VAL A 70 15.11 -16.29 -10.02
N THR A 71 14.33 -17.04 -10.79
CA THR A 71 14.47 -17.08 -12.25
C THR A 71 13.63 -15.97 -12.90
N GLU A 72 13.98 -15.59 -14.12
CA GLU A 72 13.20 -14.60 -14.88
C GLU A 72 11.74 -15.04 -15.12
N GLU A 73 11.52 -16.35 -15.27
CA GLU A 73 10.19 -16.96 -15.34
C GLU A 73 9.41 -16.71 -14.04
N GLN A 74 10.01 -16.95 -12.88
CA GLN A 74 9.38 -16.71 -11.58
C GLN A 74 9.10 -15.23 -11.34
N VAL A 75 10.02 -14.34 -11.73
CA VAL A 75 9.82 -12.88 -11.64
C VAL A 75 8.63 -12.45 -12.49
N THR A 76 8.55 -12.96 -13.72
CA THR A 76 7.45 -12.65 -14.65
C THR A 76 6.10 -13.14 -14.12
N GLN A 77 6.06 -14.39 -13.64
CA GLN A 77 4.84 -14.98 -13.06
C GLN A 77 4.38 -14.20 -11.82
N LEU A 78 5.30 -13.85 -10.92
CA LEU A 78 4.98 -13.09 -9.72
C LEU A 78 4.54 -11.66 -10.06
N ALA A 79 5.19 -11.00 -11.02
CA ALA A 79 4.78 -9.67 -11.47
C ALA A 79 3.36 -9.67 -12.05
N ALA A 80 3.00 -10.68 -12.85
CA ALA A 80 1.64 -10.84 -13.36
C ALA A 80 0.61 -11.12 -12.25
N HIS A 81 1.01 -11.88 -11.22
CA HIS A 81 0.17 -12.16 -10.06
C HIS A 81 -0.09 -10.90 -9.20
N LEU A 82 0.92 -10.04 -9.07
CA LEU A 82 0.86 -8.78 -8.33
C LEU A 82 0.28 -7.60 -9.12
N HIS A 83 0.03 -7.77 -10.43
CA HIS A 83 -0.60 -6.75 -11.25
C HIS A 83 -1.95 -6.34 -10.64
N ILE A 84 -2.26 -5.05 -10.66
CA ILE A 84 -3.39 -4.48 -9.89
C ILE A 84 -4.73 -5.17 -10.19
N ASP A 85 -4.99 -5.51 -11.45
CA ASP A 85 -6.24 -6.18 -11.84
C ASP A 85 -6.32 -7.62 -11.33
N THR A 86 -5.19 -8.34 -11.32
CA THR A 86 -5.10 -9.69 -10.74
C THR A 86 -5.25 -9.61 -9.22
N PHE A 87 -4.52 -8.68 -8.60
CA PHE A 87 -4.45 -8.53 -7.15
C PHE A 87 -5.79 -8.09 -6.56
N ARG A 88 -6.49 -7.13 -7.20
CA ARG A 88 -7.81 -6.63 -6.76
C ARG A 88 -8.88 -7.73 -6.76
N ASN A 89 -8.82 -8.64 -7.73
CA ASN A 89 -9.82 -9.71 -7.89
C ASN A 89 -9.50 -10.96 -7.08
N ASN A 90 -8.32 -11.04 -6.44
CA ASN A 90 -7.92 -12.18 -5.64
C ASN A 90 -8.62 -12.17 -4.26
N PRO A 91 -9.45 -13.19 -3.93
CA PRO A 91 -10.15 -13.28 -2.65
C PRO A 91 -9.24 -13.29 -1.42
N SER A 92 -7.99 -13.76 -1.57
CA SER A 92 -7.02 -13.79 -0.48
C SER A 92 -6.51 -12.39 -0.09
N PHE A 93 -6.67 -11.38 -0.95
CA PHE A 93 -6.14 -10.03 -0.74
C PHE A 93 -7.21 -8.93 -0.67
N ASN A 94 -8.42 -9.19 -1.16
CA ASN A 94 -9.49 -8.19 -1.22
C ASN A 94 -10.31 -8.04 0.07
N ASN A 95 -9.84 -8.66 1.18
CA ASN A 95 -10.43 -8.59 2.52
C ASN A 95 -11.94 -8.88 2.53
N THR A 96 -12.40 -9.93 1.85
CA THR A 96 -13.82 -10.35 1.84
C THR A 96 -14.41 -10.48 3.24
N ALA A 97 -13.63 -10.98 4.21
CA ALA A 97 -14.07 -11.08 5.61
C ALA A 97 -14.50 -9.72 6.21
N LEU A 98 -13.78 -8.64 5.92
CA LEU A 98 -14.17 -7.29 6.36
C LEU A 98 -15.43 -6.79 5.64
N ARG A 99 -15.71 -7.30 4.44
CA ARG A 99 -16.95 -7.00 3.70
C ARG A 99 -18.14 -7.68 4.36
N GLU A 100 -17.98 -8.96 4.70
CA GLU A 100 -19.00 -9.78 5.34
C GLU A 100 -19.35 -9.29 6.74
N LEU A 101 -18.36 -8.75 7.47
CA LEU A 101 -18.56 -8.10 8.77
C LEU A 101 -19.10 -6.67 8.68
N GLU A 102 -19.49 -6.19 7.49
CA GLU A 102 -19.99 -4.84 7.23
C GLU A 102 -19.03 -3.71 7.68
N MET A 103 -17.74 -4.03 7.82
CA MET A 103 -16.69 -3.07 8.18
C MET A 103 -16.18 -2.28 6.98
N MET A 104 -16.66 -2.60 5.78
CA MET A 104 -16.41 -1.85 4.55
C MET A 104 -17.71 -1.21 4.04
N ARG A 105 -17.62 0.04 3.58
CA ARG A 105 -18.77 0.75 3.02
C ARG A 105 -19.35 0.00 1.80
N PRO A 106 -20.66 -0.34 1.81
CA PRO A 106 -21.32 -0.95 0.67
C PRO A 106 -21.28 -0.05 -0.57
N GLY A 107 -21.13 -0.64 -1.76
CA GLY A 107 -21.10 0.09 -3.04
C GLY A 107 -19.79 0.82 -3.37
N GLU A 108 -18.80 0.82 -2.47
CA GLU A 108 -17.48 1.44 -2.69
C GLU A 108 -16.48 0.48 -3.37
N GLN A 109 -15.34 1.04 -3.82
CA GLN A 109 -14.28 0.34 -4.60
C GLN A 109 -13.55 -0.79 -3.86
N GLY A 110 -13.95 -1.15 -2.64
CA GLY A 110 -13.32 -2.19 -1.82
C GLY A 110 -11.95 -1.79 -1.26
N PHE A 111 -11.23 -2.78 -0.71
CA PHE A 111 -9.94 -2.57 -0.06
C PHE A 111 -8.82 -2.19 -1.06
N ILE A 112 -8.75 -2.90 -2.19
CA ILE A 112 -7.78 -2.61 -3.26
C ILE A 112 -8.42 -1.62 -4.25
N ARG A 113 -7.93 -0.39 -4.25
CA ARG A 113 -8.48 0.73 -5.05
C ARG A 113 -7.78 0.85 -6.41
N LYS A 114 -7.17 2.00 -6.73
CA LYS A 114 -6.66 2.34 -8.06
C LYS A 114 -5.30 1.72 -8.40
N GLY A 115 -4.37 1.66 -7.45
CA GLY A 115 -3.03 1.14 -7.70
C GLY A 115 -2.13 2.06 -8.53
N GLU A 116 -2.36 3.38 -8.48
CA GLU A 116 -1.69 4.37 -9.32
C GLU A 116 -0.88 5.37 -8.49
N THR A 117 0.11 6.00 -9.12
CA THR A 117 0.87 7.13 -8.56
C THR A 117 0.58 8.40 -9.35
N PHE A 118 0.86 9.55 -8.73
CA PHE A 118 0.74 10.84 -9.42
C PHE A 118 1.85 10.97 -10.47
N LYS A 119 1.50 11.38 -11.68
CA LYS A 119 2.46 11.67 -12.77
C LYS A 119 3.11 13.03 -12.59
#